data_AF-A0A081BKW4-F1
#
_entry.id   AF-A0A081BKW4-F1
#
_cell.length_a   1.000
_cell.length_b   1.000
_cell.length_c   1.000
_cell.angle_alpha   90.00
_cell.angle_beta   90.00
_cell.angle_gamma   90.00
#
_symmetry.space_group_name_H-M   'P 1'
#
loop_
_entity.id
_entity.type
_entity.pdbx_description
1 polymer ?
#
loop_
_entity_poly.entity_id
_entity_poly.type
_entity_poly.pdbx_seq_one_letter_code
_entity_poly.pdbx_strand_id
1 'polypeptide(L)' 'MTKYSVTARKTNSSLQVDAHTRGIHNTLDEPKANGGTNTGLNPVELELGSLGASLQETARKLSASNNLPYGFLFMQ' A
#
# COMPACT_ATOMS: atom_id res chain seq x y z
N MET A 1 -12.52 -10.94 16.19
CA MET A 1 -11.84 -10.97 14.87
C MET A 1 -11.96 -9.58 14.26
N THR A 2 -10.84 -8.91 14.01
CA THR A 2 -10.84 -7.57 13.39
C THR A 2 -11.19 -7.72 11.90
N LYS A 3 -12.13 -6.93 11.41
CA LYS A 3 -12.48 -6.89 9.99
C LYS A 3 -11.86 -5.65 9.35
N TYR A 4 -11.24 -5.84 8.19
CA TYR A 4 -10.75 -4.75 7.35
C TYR A 4 -11.71 -4.59 6.16
N SER A 5 -12.03 -3.35 5.80
CA SER A 5 -12.91 -3.03 4.68
C SER A 5 -12.35 -1.84 3.90
N VAL A 6 -12.44 -1.95 2.58
CA VAL A 6 -12.04 -0.94 1.60
C VAL A 6 -13.06 -0.95 0.47
N THR A 7 -13.37 0.23 -0.07
CA THR A 7 -14.14 0.34 -1.31
C THR A 7 -13.24 0.91 -2.39
N ALA A 8 -13.29 0.35 -3.60
CA ALA A 8 -12.58 0.87 -4.76
C ALA A 8 -13.60 1.36 -5.78
N ARG A 9 -13.45 2.60 -6.27
CA ARG A 9 -14.35 3.21 -7.25
C ARG A 9 -13.58 3.80 -8.40
N LYS A 10 -14.00 3.50 -9.63
CA LYS A 10 -13.44 4.12 -10.82
C LYS A 10 -13.74 5.62 -10.80
N THR A 11 -12.74 6.45 -11.06
CA THR A 11 -12.93 7.90 -11.21
C THR A 11 -13.21 8.26 -12.67
N ASN A 12 -13.56 9.52 -12.94
CA ASN A 12 -13.76 10.02 -14.29
C ASN A 12 -12.44 10.27 -15.06
N SER A 13 -11.28 9.94 -14.47
CA SER A 13 -9.96 10.11 -15.09
C SER A 13 -9.39 8.76 -15.53
N SER A 14 -9.09 8.61 -16.83
CA SER A 14 -8.38 7.50 -17.46
C SER A 14 -8.55 6.13 -16.76
N LEU A 15 -7.48 5.52 -16.24
CA LEU A 15 -7.46 4.24 -15.50
C LEU A 15 -7.53 4.43 -13.98
N GLN A 16 -7.69 5.67 -13.52
CA GLN A 16 -7.60 6.01 -12.11
C GLN A 16 -8.77 5.43 -11.29
N VAL A 17 -8.45 4.96 -10.09
CA VAL A 17 -9.35 4.40 -9.08
C VAL A 17 -9.12 5.11 -7.74
N ASP A 18 -10.20 5.41 -7.03
CA ASP A 18 -10.18 5.89 -5.66
C ASP A 18 -10.46 4.72 -4.71
N ALA A 19 -9.45 4.32 -3.93
CA ALA A 19 -9.56 3.31 -2.89
C ALA A 19 -9.73 3.98 -1.53
N HIS A 20 -10.91 3.77 -0.92
CA HIS A 20 -11.34 4.48 0.28
C HIS A 20 -11.46 3.54 1.49
N THR A 21 -10.86 3.93 2.61
CA THR A 21 -11.01 3.25 3.90
C THR A 21 -10.93 4.23 5.06
N ARG A 22 -11.84 4.15 6.02
CA ARG A 22 -11.83 4.99 7.25
C ARG A 22 -11.71 6.50 6.99
N GLY A 23 -12.27 7.01 5.88
CA GLY A 23 -12.18 8.42 5.50
C GLY A 23 -10.92 8.80 4.70
N ILE A 24 -10.01 7.85 4.45
CA ILE A 24 -8.75 8.07 3.73
C ILE A 24 -8.92 7.62 2.28
N HIS A 25 -8.60 8.52 1.35
CA HIS A 25 -8.62 8.29 -0.09
C HIS A 25 -7.22 7.97 -0.59
N ASN A 26 -7.08 6.85 -1.31
CA ASN A 26 -5.85 6.49 -2.01
C ASN A 26 -6.12 6.47 -3.50
N THR A 27 -5.47 7.36 -4.24
CA THR A 27 -5.52 7.40 -5.69
C THR A 27 -4.60 6.32 -6.26
N LEU A 28 -5.18 5.38 -6.99
CA LEU A 28 -4.47 4.39 -7.78
C LEU A 28 -4.60 4.74 -9.26
N ASP A 29 -3.52 4.59 -10.01
CA ASP A 29 -3.46 4.92 -11.43
C ASP A 29 -2.30 4.18 -12.10
N GLU A 30 -2.32 4.10 -13.42
CA GLU A 30 -1.25 3.46 -14.18
C GLU A 30 -0.25 4.50 -14.72
N PRO A 31 1.00 4.09 -15.02
CA PRO A 31 1.93 4.90 -15.80
C PRO A 31 1.35 5.26 -17.17
N LYS A 32 1.81 6.38 -17.74
CA LYS A 32 1.39 6.81 -19.08
C LYS A 32 1.66 5.74 -20.15
N ALA A 33 2.75 4.97 -20.01
CA ALA A 33 3.09 3.88 -20.92
C ALA A 33 2.05 2.73 -20.94
N ASN A 34 1.28 2.59 -19.86
CA ASN A 34 0.21 1.60 -19.71
C ASN A 34 -1.19 2.21 -19.94
N GLY A 35 -1.27 3.46 -20.41
CA GLY A 35 -2.52 4.17 -20.69
C GLY A 35 -3.11 4.97 -19.53
N GLY A 36 -2.44 5.00 -18.36
CA GLY A 36 -2.89 5.80 -17.21
C GLY A 36 -2.42 7.26 -17.26
N THR A 37 -2.63 7.99 -16.16
CA THR A 37 -2.24 9.41 -16.05
C THR A 37 -1.03 9.67 -15.15
N ASN A 38 -0.46 8.62 -14.56
CA ASN A 38 0.68 8.68 -13.63
C ASN A 38 0.43 9.64 -12.46
N THR A 39 -0.78 9.61 -11.89
CA THR A 39 -1.23 10.49 -10.78
C THR A 39 -1.30 9.78 -9.43
N GLY A 40 -1.06 8.47 -9.42
CA GLY A 40 -1.07 7.61 -8.24
C GLY A 40 -0.20 6.39 -8.49
N LEU A 41 -0.08 5.55 -7.47
CA LEU A 41 0.57 4.24 -7.57
C LEU A 41 -0.29 3.31 -8.42
N ASN A 42 0.35 2.44 -9.19
CA ASN A 42 -0.42 1.35 -9.78
C ASN A 42 -0.82 0.33 -8.68
N PRO A 43 -1.83 -0.51 -8.93
CA PRO A 43 -2.28 -1.49 -7.94
C PRO A 43 -1.18 -2.43 -7.44
N VAL A 44 -0.24 -2.82 -8.31
CA VAL A 44 0.86 -3.73 -7.97
C VAL A 44 1.88 -3.06 -7.04
N GLU A 45 2.22 -1.80 -7.30
CA GLU A 45 3.09 -0.99 -6.45
C GLU A 45 2.48 -0.81 -5.05
N LEU A 46 1.16 -0.56 -4.97
CA LEU A 46 0.45 -0.50 -3.70
C LEU A 46 0.52 -1.84 -2.94
N GLU A 47 0.31 -2.97 -3.62
CA GLU A 47 0.34 -4.30 -3.02
C GLU A 47 1.74 -4.63 -2.48
N LEU A 48 2.79 -4.42 -3.27
CA LEU A 48 4.18 -4.65 -2.87
C LEU A 48 4.58 -3.73 -1.70
N GLY A 49 4.21 -2.45 -1.74
CA GLY A 49 4.44 -1.53 -0.63
C GLY A 49 3.72 -1.96 0.66
N SER A 50 2.47 -2.43 0.53
CA SER A 50 1.68 -2.93 1.66
C SER A 50 2.26 -4.21 2.26
N LEU A 51 2.78 -5.11 1.42
CA LEU A 51 3.49 -6.30 1.84
C LEU A 51 4.78 -5.92 2.60
N GLY A 52 5.59 -5.03 2.03
CA GLY A 52 6.81 -4.52 2.68
C GLY A 52 6.53 -3.93 4.06
N ALA A 53 5.50 -3.09 4.19
CA ALA A 53 5.08 -2.54 5.49
C ALA A 53 4.66 -3.62 6.50
N SER A 54 3.93 -4.64 6.04
CA SER A 54 3.50 -5.76 6.89
C SER A 54 4.67 -6.61 7.38
N LEU A 55 5.66 -6.84 6.52
CA LEU A 55 6.88 -7.57 6.85
C LEU A 55 7.76 -6.78 7.83
N GLN A 56 7.91 -5.46 7.64
CA GLN A 56 8.63 -4.61 8.58
C GLN A 56 8.02 -4.64 9.98
N GLU A 57 6.69 -4.55 10.08
CA GLU A 57 6.00 -4.63 11.38
C GLU A 57 6.18 -6.01 12.03
N THR A 58 6.19 -7.08 11.24
CA THR A 58 6.47 -8.43 11.73
C THR A 58 7.91 -8.55 12.25
N ALA A 59 8.89 -8.06 11.49
CA ALA A 59 10.29 -8.05 11.88
C ALA A 59 10.51 -7.24 13.17
N ARG A 60 9.84 -6.09 13.31
CA ARG A 60 9.87 -5.26 14.52
C ARG A 60 9.34 -6.03 15.74
N LYS A 61 8.21 -6.72 15.61
CA LYS A 61 7.62 -7.54 16.69
C LYS A 61 8.54 -8.68 17.09
N LEU A 62 9.12 -9.39 16.13
CA LEU A 62 10.05 -10.48 16.39
C LEU A 62 11.34 -9.99 17.06
N SER A 63 11.87 -8.85 16.63
CA SER A 63 13.05 -8.26 17.26
C SER A 63 12.78 -7.92 18.73
N ALA A 64 11.64 -7.28 19.01
CA ALA A 64 11.20 -6.98 20.38
C ALA A 64 11.00 -8.25 21.23
N SER A 65 10.39 -9.31 20.68
CA SER A 65 10.16 -10.55 21.43
C SER A 65 11.43 -11.35 21.72
N ASN A 66 12.48 -11.16 20.91
CA ASN A 66 13.76 -11.83 21.06
C ASN A 66 14.85 -10.94 21.67
N ASN A 67 14.48 -9.75 22.16
CA ASN A 67 15.39 -8.75 22.73
C ASN A 67 16.58 -8.41 21.81
N LEU A 68 16.31 -8.38 20.51
CA LEU A 68 17.28 -8.00 19.48
C LEU A 68 17.19 -6.49 19.22
N PRO A 69 18.27 -5.83 18.79
CA PRO A 69 18.19 -4.45 18.34
C PRO A 69 17.36 -4.37 17.04
N TYR A 70 16.45 -3.40 16.96
CA TYR A 70 15.71 -3.08 15.74
C TYR A 70 16.11 -1.67 15.27
N GLY A 71 16.77 -1.60 14.12
CA GLY A 71 17.23 -0.35 13.51
C GLY A 71 16.50 -0.04 12.20
N PHE A 72 17.20 0.61 11.27
CA PHE A 72 16.66 0.92 9.95
C PHE A 72 16.54 -0.35 9.09
N LEU A 73 15.32 -0.69 8.68
CA LEU A 73 15.03 -1.82 7.79
C LEU A 73 14.46 -1.28 6.47
N PHE A 74 15.17 -1.52 5.38
CA PHE A 74 14.71 -1.18 4.02
C PHE A 74 14.32 -2.46 3.29
N MET A 75 13.14 -2.43 2.65
CA MET A 75 12.63 -3.52 1.83
C MET A 75 12.36 -2.96 0.44
N GLN A 76 12.90 -3.63 -0.58
CA GLN A 76 12.89 -3.19 -1.98
C GLN A 76 12.23 -4.25 -2.85
#